data_AF-A0A9D7R9A8-F1
#
_entry.id   AF-A0A9D7R9A8-F1
#
_cell.length_a   1.000
_cell.length_b   1.000
_cell.length_c   1.000
_cell.angle_alpha   90.00
_cell.angle_beta   90.00
_cell.angle_gamma   90.00
#
_symmetry.space_group_name_H-M   'P 1'
#
loop_
_entity.id
_entity.type
_entity.pdbx_description
1 polymer ?
#
loop_
_entity_poly.entity_id
_entity_poly.type
_entity_poly.pdbx_seq_one_letter_code
_entity_poly.pdbx_strand_id
1 'polypeptide(L)'
;MKLPRRHQLQRLTRALRSMGLRALLALALSPGSGAQEVALEAAVPSLALEARGEALAAAIDLEKLRGDLAALAAPEMEGRRGGAGMARARAMLVERFRALGLKPAGADGSYAQPIPAASGAGSEGENLLALLEGREAAGRDEVIVLSAHYDHLGQREEQIFRGADDNASGVAVMLELARCLTQEGARPRRSVLFAAFDAEERGLLGSKYFVHAPTIPLARIALDLNLDMLGRRMLDLVEDTVFAQGWEHSPELVELLRAAGAREKLRVSFVATDVTGARSDFAPFLWSGKPALFLSSSEHPDYHRPSDVPERIQWEELHARARLAARVLSSLAEADAVPRFRDAAPHPVELETLRDLVDALLPHAEKLGLGRAEELGLRALRARAVQLLEKGGYDPATRESLMKVVRRAMAALR
;
A
#
# COMPACT_ATOMS: atom_id res chain seq x y z
N MET A 1 -1.56 -40.78 -21.81
CA MET A 1 -0.72 -39.67 -22.29
C MET A 1 0.27 -39.32 -21.18
N LYS A 2 1.57 -39.64 -21.33
CA LYS A 2 2.57 -39.50 -20.26
C LYS A 2 2.98 -38.03 -20.10
N LEU A 3 2.88 -37.50 -18.87
CA LEU A 3 3.40 -36.18 -18.49
C LEU A 3 4.89 -36.05 -18.85
N PRO A 4 5.34 -34.91 -19.41
CA PRO A 4 6.75 -34.72 -19.75
C PRO A 4 7.62 -34.65 -18.48
N ARG A 5 8.78 -35.29 -18.53
CA ARG A 5 9.78 -35.32 -17.44
C ARG A 5 10.29 -33.90 -17.13
N ARG A 6 10.52 -33.58 -15.84
CA ARG A 6 11.00 -32.29 -15.28
C ARG A 6 12.10 -31.55 -16.10
N HIS A 7 12.91 -32.26 -16.88
CA HIS A 7 13.93 -31.67 -17.76
C HIS A 7 13.38 -30.95 -19.01
N GLN A 8 12.17 -31.25 -19.50
CA GLN A 8 11.56 -30.52 -20.63
C GLN A 8 10.95 -29.17 -20.20
N LEU A 9 10.43 -29.07 -18.97
CA LEU A 9 9.98 -27.81 -18.36
C LEU A 9 11.15 -26.83 -18.12
N GLN A 10 12.33 -27.32 -17.74
CA GLN A 10 13.54 -26.49 -17.59
C GLN A 10 14.10 -25.96 -18.92
N ARG A 11 13.81 -26.61 -20.06
CA ARG A 11 14.19 -26.11 -21.39
C ARG A 11 13.17 -25.10 -21.93
N LEU A 12 11.89 -25.25 -21.60
CA LEU A 12 10.86 -24.26 -21.92
C LEU A 12 11.06 -22.94 -21.15
N THR A 13 11.44 -23.01 -19.86
CA THR A 13 11.78 -21.81 -19.06
C THR A 13 13.02 -21.09 -19.57
N ARG A 14 14.03 -21.81 -20.09
CA ARG A 14 15.20 -21.19 -20.75
C ARG A 14 14.88 -20.58 -22.13
N ALA A 15 13.97 -21.19 -22.90
CA ALA A 15 13.53 -20.65 -24.19
C ALA A 15 12.61 -19.43 -24.06
N LEU A 16 11.80 -19.36 -23.00
CA LEU A 16 10.94 -18.21 -22.71
C LEU A 16 11.73 -17.03 -22.12
N ARG A 17 12.79 -17.29 -21.34
CA ARG A 17 13.74 -16.25 -20.86
C ARG A 17 14.48 -15.54 -21.99
N SER A 18 14.82 -16.23 -23.09
CA SER A 18 15.49 -15.60 -24.24
C SER A 18 14.55 -14.78 -25.13
N MET A 19 13.24 -15.09 -25.15
CA MET A 19 12.22 -14.27 -25.82
C MET A 19 11.94 -12.95 -25.07
N GLY A 20 11.93 -12.99 -23.74
CA GLY A 20 11.80 -11.78 -22.90
C GLY A 20 12.94 -10.78 -23.15
N LEU A 21 14.18 -11.27 -23.23
CA LEU A 21 15.38 -10.46 -23.47
C LEU A 21 15.39 -9.78 -24.85
N ARG A 22 14.98 -10.50 -25.91
CA ARG A 22 14.93 -9.92 -27.27
C ARG A 22 13.87 -8.81 -27.39
N ALA A 23 12.75 -8.93 -26.68
CA ALA A 23 11.75 -7.87 -26.61
C ALA A 23 12.24 -6.66 -25.79
N LEU A 24 12.93 -6.90 -24.67
CA LEU A 24 13.59 -5.88 -23.85
C LEU A 24 14.60 -5.05 -24.65
N LEU A 25 15.46 -5.72 -25.44
CA LEU A 25 16.44 -5.04 -26.31
C LEU A 25 15.80 -4.36 -27.53
N ALA A 26 14.77 -4.94 -28.16
CA ALA A 26 14.13 -4.35 -29.34
C ALA A 26 13.30 -3.10 -29.01
N LEU A 27 12.67 -3.05 -27.83
CA LEU A 27 11.88 -1.89 -27.38
C LEU A 27 12.77 -0.75 -26.85
N ALA A 28 13.96 -1.06 -26.31
CA ALA A 28 14.95 -0.06 -25.89
C ALA A 28 15.57 0.74 -27.05
N LEU A 29 15.49 0.22 -28.29
CA LEU A 29 16.12 0.77 -29.49
C LEU A 29 15.15 1.49 -30.44
N SER A 30 13.87 1.65 -30.06
CA SER A 30 12.87 2.31 -30.90
C SER A 30 12.89 3.84 -30.72
N PRO A 31 13.03 4.64 -31.79
CA PRO A 31 12.97 6.10 -31.69
C PRO A 31 11.52 6.53 -31.44
N GLY A 32 11.25 7.08 -30.24
CA GLY A 32 9.98 7.72 -29.92
C GLY A 32 9.94 9.13 -30.50
N SER A 33 8.91 9.42 -31.28
CA SER A 33 8.66 10.71 -31.95
C SER A 33 7.95 11.70 -31.03
N GLY A 34 8.46 12.94 -30.97
CA GLY A 34 7.72 14.18 -30.70
C GLY A 34 7.07 14.32 -29.32
N ALA A 35 7.74 15.00 -28.38
CA ALA A 35 7.11 15.50 -27.17
C ALA A 35 6.19 16.70 -27.48
N GLN A 36 4.97 16.72 -26.95
CA GLN A 36 4.17 17.92 -26.78
C GLN A 36 4.17 18.32 -25.31
N GLU A 37 4.36 19.62 -25.05
CA GLU A 37 4.30 20.22 -23.72
C GLU A 37 2.88 20.06 -23.14
N VAL A 38 2.78 19.40 -22.00
CA VAL A 38 1.56 19.37 -21.19
C VAL A 38 1.60 20.61 -20.30
N ALA A 39 0.65 21.52 -20.52
CA ALA A 39 0.45 22.68 -19.66
C ALA A 39 0.00 22.21 -18.26
N LEU A 40 0.77 22.57 -17.22
CA LEU A 40 0.34 22.43 -15.83
C LEU A 40 -0.80 23.42 -15.56
N GLU A 41 -2.02 22.92 -15.38
CA GLU A 41 -3.11 23.69 -14.81
C GLU A 41 -2.85 24.03 -13.33
N ALA A 42 -3.42 25.15 -12.89
CA ALA A 42 -3.11 25.86 -11.66
C ALA A 42 -3.03 24.97 -10.40
N ALA A 43 -1.94 25.16 -9.66
CA ALA A 43 -1.63 24.46 -8.43
C ALA A 43 -2.77 24.59 -7.41
N VAL A 44 -3.30 23.45 -6.97
CA VAL A 44 -3.96 23.33 -5.67
C VAL A 44 -2.96 23.85 -4.61
N PRO A 45 -3.37 24.64 -3.59
CA PRO A 45 -2.48 25.02 -2.49
C PRO A 45 -1.73 23.78 -2.01
N SER A 46 -0.39 23.81 -2.07
CA SER A 46 0.40 22.58 -2.02
C SER A 46 0.17 21.86 -0.69
N LEU A 47 -0.15 20.57 -0.76
CA LEU A 47 -0.03 19.67 0.37
C LEU A 47 1.43 19.76 0.86
N ALA A 48 1.64 20.41 2.00
CA ALA A 48 2.95 20.65 2.56
C ALA A 48 3.05 20.00 3.94
N LEU A 49 4.28 19.64 4.33
CA LEU A 49 4.51 19.19 5.69
C LEU A 49 4.28 20.34 6.67
N GLU A 50 3.42 20.09 7.64
CA GLU A 50 3.07 21.06 8.68
C GLU A 50 3.70 20.66 10.03
N ALA A 51 3.81 21.63 10.94
CA ALA A 51 4.31 21.41 12.30
C ALA A 51 3.49 20.34 13.05
N ARG A 52 2.18 20.24 12.78
CA ARG A 52 1.32 19.19 13.32
C ARG A 52 1.73 17.79 12.86
N GLY A 53 2.15 17.65 11.60
CA GLY A 53 2.64 16.38 11.06
C GLY A 53 3.96 15.95 11.69
N GLU A 54 4.87 16.89 11.95
CA GLU A 54 6.12 16.60 12.68
C GLU A 54 5.85 16.19 14.14
N ALA A 55 4.91 16.85 14.81
CA ALA A 55 4.50 16.49 16.17
C ALA A 55 3.86 15.09 16.22
N LEU A 56 2.97 14.78 15.27
CA LEU A 56 2.33 13.47 15.17
C LEU A 56 3.38 12.37 14.92
N ALA A 57 4.31 12.60 14.00
CA ALA A 57 5.41 11.68 13.72
C ALA A 57 6.37 11.51 14.91
N ALA A 58 6.61 12.55 15.71
CA ALA A 58 7.43 12.44 16.92
C ALA A 58 6.71 11.68 18.06
N ALA A 59 5.38 11.65 18.04
CA ALA A 59 4.56 10.97 19.05
C ALA A 59 4.43 9.45 18.83
N ILE A 60 4.84 8.93 17.67
CA ILE A 60 4.81 7.49 17.35
C ILE A 60 5.72 6.72 18.31
N ASP A 61 5.10 5.84 19.07
CA ASP A 61 5.72 4.98 20.08
C ASP A 61 5.94 3.57 19.52
N LEU A 62 7.22 3.18 19.40
CA LEU A 62 7.62 1.89 18.86
C LEU A 62 7.15 0.71 19.73
N GLU A 63 7.02 0.89 21.05
CA GLU A 63 6.56 -0.18 21.93
C GLU A 63 5.05 -0.40 21.81
N LYS A 64 4.29 0.63 21.47
CA LYS A 64 2.86 0.47 21.11
C LYS A 64 2.69 -0.28 19.80
N LEU A 65 3.45 0.09 18.77
CA LEU A 65 3.50 -0.66 17.50
C LEU A 65 3.84 -2.14 17.74
N ARG A 66 4.89 -2.40 18.53
CA ARG A 66 5.33 -3.75 18.87
C ARG A 66 4.24 -4.55 19.59
N GLY A 67 3.60 -3.94 20.59
CA GLY A 67 2.56 -4.58 21.39
C GLY A 67 1.34 -4.97 20.57
N ASP A 68 0.81 -4.06 19.76
CA ASP A 68 -0.39 -4.31 18.97
C ASP A 68 -0.14 -5.30 17.82
N LEU A 69 1.01 -5.19 17.14
CA LEU A 69 1.41 -6.16 16.10
C LEU A 69 1.58 -7.56 16.69
N ALA A 70 2.33 -7.69 17.78
CA ALA A 70 2.58 -8.99 18.41
C ALA A 70 1.29 -9.65 18.92
N ALA A 71 0.34 -8.86 19.44
CA ALA A 71 -0.95 -9.36 19.88
C ALA A 71 -1.82 -9.85 18.71
N LEU A 72 -1.89 -9.10 17.60
CA LEU A 72 -2.65 -9.52 16.41
C LEU A 72 -2.04 -10.75 15.73
N ALA A 73 -0.71 -10.83 15.69
CA ALA A 73 0.02 -11.95 15.12
C ALA A 73 0.31 -13.06 16.16
N ALA A 74 -0.33 -13.06 17.32
CA ALA A 74 -0.14 -14.10 18.33
C ALA A 74 -0.70 -15.45 17.82
N PRO A 75 -0.10 -16.61 18.18
CA PRO A 75 -0.65 -17.91 17.80
C PRO A 75 -2.12 -18.10 18.21
N GLU A 76 -2.52 -17.48 19.32
CA GLU A 76 -3.89 -17.47 19.83
C GLU A 76 -4.86 -16.77 18.86
N MET A 77 -4.40 -15.95 17.92
CA MET A 77 -5.26 -15.34 16.91
C MET A 77 -5.57 -16.31 15.74
N GLU A 78 -5.00 -17.52 15.75
CA GLU A 78 -5.28 -18.62 14.80
C GLU A 78 -5.24 -18.20 13.31
N GLY A 79 -4.41 -17.18 13.01
CA GLY A 79 -4.27 -16.63 11.67
C GLY A 79 -5.49 -15.90 11.11
N ARG A 80 -6.46 -15.52 11.96
CA ARG A 80 -7.51 -14.53 11.64
C ARG A 80 -8.28 -14.80 10.34
N ARG A 81 -8.71 -16.05 10.10
CA ARG A 81 -9.57 -16.44 8.96
C ARG A 81 -10.97 -16.91 9.38
N GLY A 82 -11.56 -16.21 10.34
CA GLY A 82 -12.78 -16.63 11.03
C GLY A 82 -12.52 -17.43 12.32
N GLY A 83 -13.56 -18.05 12.87
CA GLY A 83 -13.46 -18.83 14.10
C GLY A 83 -13.12 -18.02 15.35
N ALA A 84 -12.56 -18.70 16.36
CA ALA A 84 -12.27 -18.11 17.66
C ALA A 84 -11.12 -17.10 17.60
N GLY A 85 -10.07 -17.38 16.83
CA GLY A 85 -8.96 -16.44 16.61
C GLY A 85 -9.40 -15.11 16.00
N MET A 86 -10.27 -15.15 14.98
CA MET A 86 -10.86 -13.93 14.43
C MET A 86 -11.72 -13.17 15.45
N ALA A 87 -12.55 -13.88 16.21
CA ALA A 87 -13.37 -13.25 17.25
C ALA A 87 -12.52 -12.53 18.31
N ARG A 88 -11.36 -13.11 18.68
CA ARG A 88 -10.38 -12.47 19.57
C ARG A 88 -9.75 -11.23 18.94
N ALA A 89 -9.37 -11.29 17.66
CA ALA A 89 -8.83 -10.13 16.95
C ALA A 89 -9.85 -8.98 16.89
N ARG A 90 -11.12 -9.28 16.58
CA ARG A 90 -12.20 -8.27 16.58
C ARG A 90 -12.41 -7.64 17.95
N ALA A 91 -12.46 -8.47 19.00
CA ALA A 91 -12.62 -8.00 20.37
C ALA A 91 -11.48 -7.06 20.77
N MET A 92 -10.23 -7.44 20.46
CA MET A 92 -9.05 -6.61 20.70
C MET A 92 -9.15 -5.25 20.01
N LEU A 93 -9.51 -5.22 18.72
CA LEU A 93 -9.61 -3.97 17.95
C LEU A 93 -10.73 -3.07 18.48
N VAL A 94 -11.90 -3.63 18.78
CA VAL A 94 -13.01 -2.87 19.40
C VAL A 94 -12.62 -2.33 20.77
N GLU A 95 -11.88 -3.09 21.58
CA GLU A 95 -11.37 -2.63 22.87
C GLU A 95 -10.39 -1.46 22.68
N ARG A 96 -9.47 -1.56 21.72
CA ARG A 96 -8.55 -0.46 21.36
C ARG A 96 -9.30 0.79 20.93
N PHE A 97 -10.27 0.67 20.03
CA PHE A 97 -11.08 1.82 19.59
C PHE A 97 -11.85 2.47 20.74
N ARG A 98 -12.44 1.68 21.64
CA ARG A 98 -13.11 2.18 22.85
C ARG A 98 -12.16 2.88 23.81
N ALA A 99 -10.99 2.29 24.06
CA ALA A 99 -9.97 2.86 24.95
C ALA A 99 -9.44 4.21 24.44
N LEU A 100 -9.42 4.40 23.11
CA LEU A 100 -9.06 5.66 22.45
C LEU A 100 -10.22 6.68 22.38
N GLY A 101 -11.42 6.31 22.83
CA GLY A 101 -12.60 7.20 22.78
C GLY A 101 -13.10 7.49 21.38
N LEU A 102 -12.77 6.63 20.40
CA LEU A 102 -13.30 6.76 19.04
C LEU A 102 -14.80 6.45 19.03
N LYS A 103 -15.54 7.06 18.11
CA LYS A 103 -16.98 6.80 17.97
C LYS A 103 -17.19 5.56 17.08
N PRO A 104 -18.14 4.68 17.39
CA PRO A 104 -18.52 3.62 16.46
C PRO A 104 -19.06 4.20 15.15
N ALA A 105 -18.63 3.64 14.02
CA ALA A 105 -19.03 4.06 12.67
C ALA A 105 -19.45 2.89 11.77
N GLY A 106 -19.74 1.74 12.37
CA GLY A 106 -20.31 0.55 11.73
C GLY A 106 -21.83 0.63 11.58
N ALA A 107 -22.44 -0.52 11.30
CA ALA A 107 -23.88 -0.67 11.22
C ALA A 107 -24.54 -0.50 12.60
N ASP A 108 -25.75 0.07 12.61
CA ASP A 108 -26.62 0.19 13.79
C ASP A 108 -25.96 0.86 15.01
N GLY A 109 -25.03 1.79 14.78
CA GLY A 109 -24.31 2.49 15.85
C GLY A 109 -23.25 1.63 16.57
N SER A 110 -22.89 0.48 15.99
CA SER A 110 -21.80 -0.38 16.46
C SER A 110 -20.48 -0.05 15.76
N TYR A 111 -19.38 -0.73 16.13
CA TYR A 111 -18.14 -0.67 15.37
C TYR A 111 -18.16 -1.60 14.16
N ALA A 112 -19.02 -2.62 14.17
CA ALA A 112 -19.02 -3.66 13.17
C ALA A 112 -19.88 -3.28 11.96
N GLN A 113 -19.37 -3.54 10.77
CA GLN A 113 -20.15 -3.60 9.53
C GLN A 113 -20.09 -5.04 9.01
N PRO A 114 -21.13 -5.85 9.28
CA PRO A 114 -21.20 -7.22 8.78
C PRO A 114 -21.22 -7.26 7.25
N ILE A 115 -20.40 -8.15 6.66
CA ILE A 115 -20.32 -8.39 5.23
C ILE A 115 -21.30 -9.53 4.90
N PRO A 116 -22.41 -9.27 4.18
CA PRO A 116 -23.41 -10.29 3.88
C PRO A 116 -22.79 -11.47 3.15
N ALA A 117 -23.13 -12.68 3.58
CA ALA A 117 -22.69 -13.88 2.89
C ALA A 117 -23.30 -14.00 1.50
N ALA A 118 -22.54 -14.49 0.52
CA ALA A 118 -23.06 -14.75 -0.83
C ALA A 118 -24.25 -15.75 -0.86
N SER A 119 -24.38 -16.59 0.17
CA SER A 119 -25.52 -17.50 0.37
C SER A 119 -26.83 -16.78 0.73
N GLY A 120 -26.78 -15.50 1.08
CA GLY A 120 -27.91 -14.72 1.58
C GLY A 120 -28.25 -14.94 3.06
N ALA A 121 -27.52 -15.82 3.76
CA ALA A 121 -27.72 -16.11 5.17
C ALA A 121 -26.41 -15.98 5.96
N GLY A 122 -26.41 -15.11 6.96
CA GLY A 122 -25.25 -14.86 7.82
C GLY A 122 -24.27 -13.84 7.24
N SER A 123 -23.05 -13.85 7.79
CA SER A 123 -21.98 -12.92 7.46
C SER A 123 -20.70 -13.69 7.09
N GLU A 124 -19.99 -13.21 6.07
CA GLU A 124 -18.69 -13.76 5.66
C GLU A 124 -17.49 -13.04 6.29
N GLY A 125 -17.72 -11.97 7.05
CA GLY A 125 -16.71 -11.18 7.73
C GLY A 125 -17.31 -9.90 8.33
N GLU A 126 -16.55 -9.14 9.11
CA GLU A 126 -17.03 -7.90 9.72
C GLU A 126 -15.96 -6.84 9.63
N ASN A 127 -16.19 -5.77 8.85
CA ASN A 127 -15.30 -4.60 8.93
C ASN A 127 -15.48 -3.95 10.31
N LEU A 128 -14.40 -3.38 10.87
CA LEU A 128 -14.47 -2.59 12.10
C LEU A 128 -14.16 -1.13 11.78
N LEU A 129 -15.13 -0.26 12.06
CA LEU A 129 -15.16 1.12 11.63
C LEU A 129 -15.27 2.03 12.86
N ALA A 130 -14.28 2.90 13.06
CA ALA A 130 -14.23 3.83 14.19
C ALA A 130 -13.91 5.26 13.72
N LEU A 131 -14.68 6.24 14.15
CA LEU A 131 -14.60 7.63 13.71
C LEU A 131 -14.00 8.53 14.80
N LEU A 132 -12.95 9.26 14.44
CA LEU A 132 -12.54 10.48 15.13
C LEU A 132 -13.11 11.68 14.39
N GLU A 133 -14.12 12.33 14.97
CA GLU A 133 -14.65 13.57 14.38
C GLU A 133 -13.59 14.66 14.34
N GLY A 134 -13.55 15.42 13.25
CA GLY A 134 -12.70 16.59 13.12
C GLY A 134 -13.01 17.68 14.15
N ARG A 135 -12.00 18.49 14.48
CA ARG A 135 -12.15 19.59 15.45
C ARG A 135 -12.96 20.76 14.89
N GLU A 136 -12.93 20.98 13.58
CA GLU A 136 -13.65 22.08 12.91
C GLU A 136 -14.98 21.59 12.31
N ALA A 137 -16.05 22.38 12.48
CA ALA A 137 -17.36 22.00 11.95
C ALA A 137 -17.34 21.79 10.43
N ALA A 138 -16.69 22.67 9.67
CA ALA A 138 -16.55 22.55 8.22
C ALA A 138 -15.70 21.33 7.80
N GLY A 139 -14.69 20.98 8.58
CA GLY A 139 -13.86 19.80 8.33
C GLY A 139 -14.58 18.48 8.64
N ARG A 140 -15.68 18.50 9.39
CA ARG A 140 -16.43 17.26 9.71
C ARG A 140 -17.17 16.68 8.51
N ASP A 141 -17.47 17.48 7.50
CA ASP A 141 -18.18 17.03 6.30
C ASP A 141 -17.30 16.13 5.42
N GLU A 142 -15.98 16.32 5.47
CA GLU A 142 -14.98 15.51 4.77
C GLU A 142 -14.33 14.49 5.71
N VAL A 143 -14.14 13.27 5.21
CA VAL A 143 -13.59 12.15 5.96
C VAL A 143 -12.39 11.58 5.20
N ILE A 144 -11.24 11.50 5.89
CA ILE A 144 -10.11 10.69 5.46
C ILE A 144 -10.33 9.28 6.01
N VAL A 145 -10.28 8.26 5.15
CA VAL A 145 -10.24 6.88 5.60
C VAL A 145 -8.78 6.50 5.83
N LEU A 146 -8.45 5.98 7.01
CA LEU A 146 -7.17 5.33 7.28
C LEU A 146 -7.47 3.83 7.43
N SER A 147 -7.05 3.03 6.45
CA SER A 147 -7.40 1.62 6.39
C SER A 147 -6.22 0.68 6.51
N ALA A 148 -6.50 -0.51 7.01
CA ALA A 148 -5.66 -1.70 6.96
C ALA A 148 -6.56 -2.92 7.11
N HIS A 149 -6.27 -4.05 6.46
CA HIS A 149 -7.00 -5.29 6.76
C HIS A 149 -6.43 -5.98 7.99
N TYR A 150 -7.31 -6.64 8.74
CA TYR A 150 -6.93 -7.36 9.96
C TYR A 150 -7.14 -8.87 9.83
N ASP A 151 -7.73 -9.37 8.75
CA ASP A 151 -7.79 -10.80 8.47
C ASP A 151 -6.44 -11.34 7.98
N HIS A 152 -6.32 -12.66 7.95
CA HIS A 152 -5.24 -13.36 7.27
C HIS A 152 -5.66 -14.78 6.86
N LEU A 153 -4.70 -15.65 6.53
CA LEU A 153 -4.93 -16.95 5.89
C LEU A 153 -5.35 -18.11 6.79
N GLY A 154 -5.39 -17.90 8.11
CA GLY A 154 -5.88 -18.87 9.10
C GLY A 154 -4.88 -19.97 9.44
N GLN A 155 -5.41 -21.15 9.77
CA GLN A 155 -4.63 -22.35 10.01
C GLN A 155 -4.82 -23.35 8.87
N ARG A 156 -3.74 -24.02 8.46
CA ARG A 156 -3.77 -25.17 7.53
C ARG A 156 -2.93 -26.29 8.13
N GLU A 157 -3.53 -27.45 8.32
CA GLU A 157 -2.89 -28.56 9.04
C GLU A 157 -2.36 -28.08 10.42
N GLU A 158 -1.09 -28.32 10.72
CA GLU A 158 -0.45 -27.90 11.98
C GLU A 158 0.20 -26.50 11.89
N GLN A 159 0.04 -25.79 10.78
CA GLN A 159 0.70 -24.51 10.52
C GLN A 159 -0.29 -23.35 10.64
N ILE A 160 0.07 -22.36 11.47
CA ILE A 160 -0.68 -21.11 11.64
C ILE A 160 -0.01 -20.04 10.78
N PHE A 161 -0.78 -19.40 9.91
CA PHE A 161 -0.33 -18.25 9.15
C PHE A 161 -0.54 -17.04 10.06
N ARG A 162 0.53 -16.56 10.70
CA ARG A 162 0.43 -15.53 11.75
C ARG A 162 0.23 -14.12 11.19
N GLY A 163 0.64 -13.86 9.94
CA GLY A 163 0.37 -12.60 9.26
C GLY A 163 0.89 -11.39 10.03
N ALA A 164 2.17 -11.42 10.38
CA ALA A 164 2.80 -10.40 11.20
C ALA A 164 3.08 -9.12 10.40
N ASP A 165 3.68 -9.26 9.22
CA ASP A 165 3.78 -8.14 8.30
C ASP A 165 2.46 -7.94 7.55
N ASP A 166 1.81 -9.04 7.15
CA ASP A 166 0.60 -9.09 6.34
C ASP A 166 -0.64 -9.55 7.17
N ASN A 167 -1.45 -8.65 7.72
CA ASN A 167 -1.24 -7.21 7.79
C ASN A 167 -1.38 -6.67 9.22
N ALA A 168 -0.88 -7.43 10.20
CA ALA A 168 -0.80 -6.94 11.58
C ALA A 168 0.07 -5.67 11.70
N SER A 169 1.05 -5.48 10.80
CA SER A 169 1.88 -4.28 10.75
C SER A 169 1.09 -3.02 10.38
N GLY A 170 0.26 -3.05 9.32
CA GLY A 170 -0.58 -1.92 8.92
C GLY A 170 -1.61 -1.58 9.99
N VAL A 171 -2.24 -2.59 10.59
CA VAL A 171 -3.20 -2.39 11.69
C VAL A 171 -2.54 -1.77 12.92
N ALA A 172 -1.33 -2.20 13.29
CA ALA A 172 -0.58 -1.61 14.40
C ALA A 172 -0.27 -0.13 14.14
N VAL A 173 0.13 0.24 12.92
CA VAL A 173 0.36 1.63 12.54
C VAL A 173 -0.95 2.44 12.57
N MET A 174 -2.06 1.89 12.09
CA MET A 174 -3.38 2.53 12.17
C MET A 174 -3.79 2.83 13.61
N LEU A 175 -3.65 1.86 14.53
CA LEU A 175 -3.97 2.03 15.95
C LEU A 175 -3.08 3.08 16.62
N GLU A 176 -1.80 3.10 16.29
CA GLU A 176 -0.85 4.05 16.85
C GLU A 176 -1.11 5.48 16.35
N LEU A 177 -1.46 5.64 15.07
CA LEU A 177 -1.91 6.92 14.52
C LEU A 177 -3.22 7.38 15.17
N ALA A 178 -4.16 6.47 15.42
CA ALA A 178 -5.38 6.78 16.16
C ALA A 178 -5.05 7.29 17.56
N ARG A 179 -4.16 6.59 18.29
CA ARG A 179 -3.70 7.01 19.61
C ARG A 179 -3.12 8.41 19.58
N CYS A 180 -2.21 8.69 18.64
CA CYS A 180 -1.59 10.00 18.53
C CYS A 180 -2.60 11.11 18.22
N LEU A 181 -3.56 10.89 17.31
CA LEU A 181 -4.59 11.89 16.97
C LEU A 181 -5.61 12.16 18.08
N THR A 182 -5.76 11.23 19.04
CA THR A 182 -6.63 11.39 20.21
C THR A 182 -5.94 12.13 21.38
N GLN A 183 -4.64 12.39 21.30
CA GLN A 183 -3.95 13.20 22.31
C GLN A 183 -4.45 14.65 22.31
N GLU A 184 -4.33 15.31 23.46
CA GLU A 184 -4.71 16.70 23.62
C GLU A 184 -4.00 17.60 22.59
N GLY A 185 -4.77 18.41 21.87
CA GLY A 185 -4.26 19.30 20.82
C GLY A 185 -3.92 18.64 19.47
N ALA A 186 -3.90 17.31 19.38
CA ALA A 186 -3.53 16.57 18.16
C ALA A 186 -4.70 16.32 17.18
N ARG A 187 -5.94 16.49 17.65
CA ARG A 187 -7.16 16.22 16.88
C ARG A 187 -7.18 17.01 15.56
N PRO A 188 -7.39 16.37 14.38
CA PRO A 188 -7.26 17.03 13.08
C PRO A 188 -8.47 17.90 12.69
N ARG A 189 -8.34 18.72 11.63
CA ARG A 189 -9.47 19.52 11.08
C ARG A 189 -10.56 18.62 10.53
N ARG A 190 -10.17 17.68 9.65
CA ARG A 190 -11.06 16.68 9.07
C ARG A 190 -11.35 15.54 10.02
N SER A 191 -12.46 14.86 9.78
CA SER A 191 -12.70 13.58 10.47
C SER A 191 -11.81 12.49 9.88
N VAL A 192 -11.39 11.55 10.72
CA VAL A 192 -10.65 10.35 10.30
C VAL A 192 -11.48 9.12 10.65
N LEU A 193 -11.81 8.32 9.63
CA LEU A 193 -12.40 7.00 9.80
C LEU A 193 -11.27 5.97 9.81
N PHE A 194 -11.07 5.30 10.94
CA PHE A 194 -10.20 4.14 11.06
C PHE A 194 -11.00 2.91 10.61
N ALA A 195 -10.57 2.29 9.51
CA ALA A 195 -11.26 1.16 8.89
C ALA A 195 -10.35 -0.09 8.93
N ALA A 196 -10.63 -0.99 9.88
CA ALA A 196 -10.03 -2.32 9.87
C ALA A 196 -10.88 -3.22 8.97
N PHE A 197 -10.42 -3.49 7.75
CA PHE A 197 -11.16 -4.32 6.79
C PHE A 197 -10.98 -5.81 7.07
N ASP A 198 -12.03 -6.59 6.84
CA ASP A 198 -12.03 -8.05 6.94
C ASP A 198 -12.14 -8.68 5.55
N ALA A 199 -11.73 -9.93 5.44
CA ALA A 199 -11.79 -10.73 4.22
C ALA A 199 -11.11 -10.08 3.00
N GLU A 200 -10.01 -9.35 3.21
CA GLU A 200 -9.13 -8.84 2.15
C GLU A 200 -8.55 -10.02 1.36
N GLU A 201 -8.07 -11.03 2.08
CA GLU A 201 -7.38 -12.23 1.57
C GLU A 201 -8.30 -13.15 0.76
N ARG A 202 -9.60 -12.85 0.80
CA ARG A 202 -10.67 -13.52 0.06
C ARG A 202 -11.12 -12.70 -1.14
N GLY A 203 -10.33 -11.72 -1.55
CA GLY A 203 -10.55 -10.88 -2.73
C GLY A 203 -11.21 -9.54 -2.40
N LEU A 204 -10.70 -8.85 -1.38
CA LEU A 204 -11.10 -7.49 -0.98
C LEU A 204 -12.57 -7.39 -0.55
N LEU A 205 -13.12 -8.45 0.06
CA LEU A 205 -14.56 -8.52 0.30
C LEU A 205 -15.03 -7.40 1.24
N GLY A 206 -14.26 -7.11 2.29
CA GLY A 206 -14.55 -6.04 3.25
C GLY A 206 -14.59 -4.66 2.63
N SER A 207 -13.51 -4.24 1.96
CA SER A 207 -13.42 -2.93 1.33
C SER A 207 -14.39 -2.78 0.15
N LYS A 208 -14.59 -3.83 -0.66
CA LYS A 208 -15.63 -3.84 -1.71
C LYS A 208 -17.02 -3.62 -1.12
N TYR A 209 -17.33 -4.31 -0.02
CA TYR A 209 -18.61 -4.14 0.64
C TYR A 209 -18.76 -2.75 1.26
N PHE A 210 -17.71 -2.22 1.89
CA PHE A 210 -17.73 -0.86 2.42
C PHE A 210 -18.02 0.17 1.34
N VAL A 211 -17.34 0.10 0.18
CA VAL A 211 -17.60 1.03 -0.93
C VAL A 211 -19.00 0.83 -1.52
N HIS A 212 -19.49 -0.40 -1.61
CA HIS A 212 -20.83 -0.69 -2.13
C HIS A 212 -21.97 -0.24 -1.21
N ALA A 213 -21.83 -0.47 0.10
CA ALA A 213 -22.82 -0.19 1.14
C ALA A 213 -22.19 0.61 2.30
N PRO A 214 -21.79 1.86 2.04
CA PRO A 214 -20.97 2.62 2.97
C PRO A 214 -21.77 3.08 4.19
N THR A 215 -21.18 3.00 5.38
CA THR A 215 -21.77 3.55 6.61
C THR A 215 -21.56 5.07 6.72
N ILE A 216 -20.57 5.61 6.00
CA ILE A 216 -20.37 7.05 5.77
C ILE A 216 -20.54 7.30 4.27
N PRO A 217 -21.46 8.18 3.82
CA PRO A 217 -21.69 8.40 2.39
C PRO A 217 -20.39 8.61 1.61
N LEU A 218 -20.19 7.87 0.50
CA LEU A 218 -18.97 7.97 -0.31
C LEU A 218 -18.65 9.42 -0.71
N ALA A 219 -19.67 10.25 -0.93
CA ALA A 219 -19.50 11.67 -1.23
C ALA A 219 -18.70 12.45 -0.17
N ARG A 220 -18.77 12.03 1.10
CA ARG A 220 -18.00 12.62 2.21
C ARG A 220 -16.58 12.07 2.31
N ILE A 221 -16.29 10.94 1.69
CA ILE A 221 -14.94 10.38 1.67
C ILE A 221 -14.10 11.21 0.70
N ALA A 222 -13.11 11.88 1.29
CA ALA A 222 -12.16 12.71 0.57
C ALA A 222 -11.04 11.87 -0.06
N LEU A 223 -10.47 10.94 0.71
CA LEU A 223 -9.42 10.02 0.26
C LEU A 223 -9.34 8.82 1.22
N ASP A 224 -8.92 7.68 0.68
CA ASP A 224 -8.47 6.51 1.44
C ASP A 224 -6.92 6.46 1.53
N LEU A 225 -6.37 6.34 2.74
CA LEU A 225 -4.96 6.07 2.99
C LEU A 225 -4.86 4.64 3.53
N ASN A 226 -4.45 3.71 2.67
CA ASN A 226 -4.35 2.29 3.00
C ASN A 226 -2.93 1.90 3.38
N LEU A 227 -2.80 1.18 4.50
CA LEU A 227 -1.54 0.68 5.04
C LEU A 227 -1.53 -0.85 4.94
N ASP A 228 -0.52 -1.39 4.26
CA ASP A 228 -0.42 -2.83 4.05
C ASP A 228 1.03 -3.30 3.93
N MET A 229 1.46 -4.15 4.85
CA MET A 229 2.83 -4.63 4.98
C MET A 229 3.83 -3.47 5.10
N LEU A 230 4.11 -3.02 6.32
CA LEU A 230 5.06 -1.93 6.59
C LEU A 230 6.29 -2.38 7.40
N GLY A 231 6.31 -3.62 7.85
CA GLY A 231 7.26 -4.18 8.80
C GLY A 231 8.44 -4.93 8.19
N ARG A 232 8.41 -5.31 6.91
CA ARG A 232 9.55 -5.96 6.21
C ARG A 232 10.15 -5.09 5.12
N ARG A 233 11.29 -5.49 4.55
CA ARG A 233 11.84 -4.93 3.31
C ARG A 233 11.33 -5.75 2.13
N MET A 234 11.20 -5.11 0.96
CA MET A 234 10.99 -5.83 -0.29
C MET A 234 12.10 -6.88 -0.46
N LEU A 235 11.69 -8.15 -0.57
CA LEU A 235 12.54 -9.32 -0.71
C LEU A 235 13.57 -9.52 0.42
N ASP A 236 13.44 -8.84 1.57
CA ASP A 236 14.49 -8.69 2.60
C ASP A 236 15.81 -8.08 2.09
N LEU A 237 15.76 -7.34 0.98
CA LEU A 237 16.95 -6.83 0.29
C LEU A 237 16.93 -5.32 0.12
N VAL A 238 15.80 -4.76 -0.31
CA VAL A 238 15.73 -3.33 -0.64
C VAL A 238 15.42 -2.53 0.61
N GLU A 239 16.44 -1.87 1.13
CA GLU A 239 16.41 -1.03 2.32
C GLU A 239 15.78 0.34 2.03
N ASP A 240 15.40 1.03 3.10
CA ASP A 240 15.01 2.45 3.10
C ASP A 240 13.96 2.80 2.04
N THR A 241 13.01 1.90 1.79
CA THR A 241 12.01 2.08 0.74
C THR A 241 10.60 1.86 1.28
N VAL A 242 9.67 2.70 0.80
CA VAL A 242 8.22 2.49 0.86
C VAL A 242 7.67 2.64 -0.55
N PHE A 243 6.70 1.82 -0.91
CA PHE A 243 6.00 1.84 -2.18
C PHE A 243 4.68 2.59 -2.02
N ALA A 244 4.41 3.48 -2.98
CA ALA A 244 3.17 4.22 -3.07
C ALA A 244 2.43 3.82 -4.36
N GLN A 245 1.13 3.51 -4.26
CA GLN A 245 0.23 3.33 -5.41
C GLN A 245 -1.03 4.20 -5.26
N GLY A 246 -1.72 4.49 -6.37
CA GLY A 246 -2.91 5.35 -6.40
C GLY A 246 -2.59 6.85 -6.55
N TRP A 247 -1.32 7.23 -6.32
CA TRP A 247 -0.81 8.58 -6.55
C TRP A 247 -1.00 9.05 -8.01
N GLU A 248 -1.04 8.13 -8.98
CA GLU A 248 -1.21 8.46 -10.40
C GLU A 248 -2.58 9.09 -10.70
N HIS A 249 -3.56 8.87 -9.82
CA HIS A 249 -4.88 9.50 -9.87
C HIS A 249 -4.95 10.78 -9.05
N SER A 250 -3.88 11.14 -8.32
CA SER A 250 -3.76 12.34 -7.48
C SER A 250 -2.29 12.79 -7.39
N PRO A 251 -1.69 13.24 -8.51
CA PRO A 251 -0.25 13.53 -8.61
C PRO A 251 0.24 14.63 -7.64
N GLU A 252 -0.66 15.46 -7.09
CA GLU A 252 -0.35 16.39 -6.01
C GLU A 252 0.19 15.71 -4.74
N LEU A 253 -0.03 14.40 -4.58
CA LEU A 253 0.52 13.60 -3.48
C LEU A 253 2.02 13.34 -3.62
N VAL A 254 2.60 13.44 -4.82
CA VAL A 254 4.00 13.05 -5.07
C VAL A 254 4.97 13.87 -4.22
N GLU A 255 4.82 15.19 -4.21
CA GLU A 255 5.72 16.07 -3.46
C GLU A 255 5.53 15.94 -1.94
N LEU A 256 4.29 15.75 -1.48
CA LEU A 256 4.01 15.44 -0.07
C LEU A 256 4.72 14.15 0.36
N LEU A 257 4.60 13.09 -0.44
CA LEU A 257 5.21 11.79 -0.16
C LEU A 257 6.74 11.87 -0.17
N ARG A 258 7.33 12.56 -1.14
CA ARG A 258 8.78 12.81 -1.18
C ARG A 258 9.27 13.56 0.04
N ALA A 259 8.59 14.63 0.42
CA ALA A 259 8.93 15.41 1.60
C ALA A 259 8.85 14.57 2.88
N ALA A 260 7.78 13.77 3.03
CA ALA A 260 7.62 12.87 4.17
C ALA A 260 8.68 11.77 4.20
N GLY A 261 9.01 11.17 3.04
CA GLY A 261 10.08 10.19 2.88
C GLY A 261 11.45 10.73 3.29
N ALA A 262 11.80 11.93 2.81
CA ALA A 262 13.08 12.56 3.11
C ALA A 262 13.30 12.77 4.63
N ARG A 263 12.23 13.05 5.40
CA ARG A 263 12.32 13.19 6.87
C ARG A 263 12.75 11.92 7.59
N GLU A 264 12.40 10.77 7.02
CA GLU A 264 12.67 9.44 7.59
C GLU A 264 13.80 8.71 6.85
N LYS A 265 14.49 9.39 5.93
CA LYS A 265 15.49 8.81 5.01
C LYS A 265 14.94 7.66 4.18
N LEU A 266 13.63 7.66 3.94
CA LEU A 266 12.94 6.69 3.12
C LEU A 266 12.81 7.22 1.69
N ARG A 267 13.16 6.38 0.72
CA ARG A 267 12.79 6.55 -0.68
C ARG A 267 11.34 6.12 -0.86
N VAL A 268 10.52 7.00 -1.41
CA VAL A 268 9.18 6.62 -1.88
C VAL A 268 9.29 6.15 -3.33
N SER A 269 8.96 4.88 -3.57
CA SER A 269 8.88 4.26 -4.89
C SER A 269 7.45 4.34 -5.40
N PHE A 270 7.22 5.11 -6.46
CA PHE A 270 5.90 5.40 -7.01
C PHE A 270 5.57 4.41 -8.12
N VAL A 271 4.77 3.40 -7.79
CA VAL A 271 4.41 2.33 -8.72
C VAL A 271 2.95 2.48 -9.10
N ALA A 272 2.66 2.64 -10.39
CA ALA A 272 1.30 2.80 -10.85
C ALA A 272 0.53 1.46 -10.84
N THR A 273 -0.76 1.52 -10.55
CA THR A 273 -1.66 0.36 -10.44
C THR A 273 -1.83 -0.40 -11.76
N ASP A 274 -1.60 0.22 -12.91
CA ASP A 274 -1.61 -0.46 -14.21
C ASP A 274 -0.35 -1.32 -14.47
N VAL A 275 0.69 -1.16 -13.64
CA VAL A 275 1.92 -1.95 -13.66
C VAL A 275 1.79 -3.20 -12.78
N THR A 276 1.42 -3.02 -11.52
CA THR A 276 1.34 -4.09 -10.51
C THR A 276 -0.06 -4.68 -10.34
N GLY A 277 -1.10 -3.94 -10.71
CA GLY A 277 -2.48 -4.15 -10.29
C GLY A 277 -2.75 -3.44 -8.96
N ALA A 278 -3.99 -2.96 -8.77
CA ALA A 278 -4.48 -2.52 -7.47
C ALA A 278 -4.88 -3.76 -6.64
N ARG A 279 -4.02 -4.15 -5.69
CA ARG A 279 -4.03 -5.47 -5.03
C ARG A 279 -4.32 -5.45 -3.52
N SER A 280 -4.89 -4.37 -2.99
CA SER A 280 -5.26 -4.24 -1.57
C SER A 280 -6.51 -3.34 -1.45
N ASP A 281 -6.95 -3.04 -0.23
CA ASP A 281 -8.24 -2.41 0.08
C ASP A 281 -8.42 -0.98 -0.44
N PHE A 282 -7.36 -0.33 -0.91
CA PHE A 282 -7.46 0.95 -1.64
C PHE A 282 -8.13 0.81 -3.02
N ALA A 283 -8.11 -0.39 -3.60
CA ALA A 283 -8.54 -0.61 -4.98
C ALA A 283 -10.03 -0.32 -5.20
N PRO A 284 -10.97 -0.77 -4.33
CA PRO A 284 -12.39 -0.42 -4.46
C PRO A 284 -12.66 1.08 -4.43
N PHE A 285 -11.87 1.86 -3.68
CA PHE A 285 -11.98 3.32 -3.68
C PHE A 285 -11.61 3.89 -5.05
N LEU A 286 -10.46 3.50 -5.61
CA LEU A 286 -10.05 3.93 -6.96
C LEU A 286 -11.10 3.54 -8.03
N TRP A 287 -11.63 2.32 -7.98
CA TRP A 287 -12.65 1.85 -8.93
C TRP A 287 -13.97 2.63 -8.83
N SER A 288 -14.24 3.26 -7.68
CA SER A 288 -15.39 4.13 -7.47
C SER A 288 -15.13 5.60 -7.82
N GLY A 289 -13.94 5.93 -8.35
CA GLY A 289 -13.54 7.30 -8.68
C GLY A 289 -13.15 8.13 -7.44
N LYS A 290 -12.76 7.47 -6.34
CA LYS A 290 -12.28 8.12 -5.13
C LYS A 290 -10.76 8.11 -5.08
N PRO A 291 -10.12 9.24 -4.69
CA PRO A 291 -8.69 9.23 -4.40
C PRO A 291 -8.35 8.17 -3.38
N ALA A 292 -7.30 7.40 -3.63
CA ALA A 292 -6.77 6.45 -2.67
C ALA A 292 -5.25 6.41 -2.78
N LEU A 293 -4.58 6.23 -1.66
CA LEU A 293 -3.14 6.15 -1.54
C LEU A 293 -2.80 4.89 -0.76
N PHE A 294 -2.07 3.99 -1.39
CA PHE A 294 -1.59 2.75 -0.80
C PHE A 294 -0.13 2.89 -0.40
N LEU A 295 0.21 2.58 0.86
CA LEU A 295 1.58 2.51 1.35
C LEU A 295 1.93 1.08 1.77
N SER A 296 3.04 0.56 1.23
CA SER A 296 3.54 -0.79 1.52
C SER A 296 5.05 -0.88 1.39
N SER A 297 5.68 -1.88 1.98
CA SER A 297 7.08 -2.22 1.76
C SER A 297 7.28 -3.37 0.74
N SER A 298 6.19 -3.82 0.08
CA SER A 298 6.16 -4.88 -0.94
C SER A 298 6.41 -6.29 -0.40
N GLU A 299 6.32 -7.29 -1.29
CA GLU A 299 6.42 -8.71 -0.96
C GLU A 299 7.81 -9.08 -0.41
N HIS A 300 7.84 -9.97 0.59
CA HIS A 300 9.04 -10.58 1.17
C HIS A 300 8.94 -12.12 1.13
N PRO A 301 10.04 -12.88 1.36
CA PRO A 301 10.05 -14.34 1.21
C PRO A 301 9.04 -15.11 2.07
N ASP A 302 8.64 -14.53 3.20
CA ASP A 302 7.64 -15.10 4.11
C ASP A 302 6.19 -14.67 3.82
N TYR A 303 5.94 -13.87 2.77
CA TYR A 303 4.58 -13.44 2.39
C TYR A 303 3.66 -14.64 2.15
N HIS A 304 2.47 -14.64 2.76
CA HIS A 304 1.53 -15.77 2.78
C HIS A 304 2.16 -17.08 3.28
N ARG A 305 3.14 -17.03 4.19
CA ARG A 305 3.76 -18.21 4.82
C ARG A 305 3.57 -18.18 6.34
N PRO A 306 3.56 -19.35 7.00
CA PRO A 306 3.58 -19.44 8.47
C PRO A 306 4.79 -18.78 9.13
N SER A 307 5.85 -18.53 8.35
CA SER A 307 7.05 -17.84 8.79
C SER A 307 6.91 -16.31 8.78
N ASP A 308 5.78 -15.74 8.35
CA ASP A 308 5.48 -14.32 8.58
C ASP A 308 5.09 -14.10 10.05
N VAL A 309 6.12 -13.87 10.87
CA VAL A 309 6.03 -13.84 12.33
C VAL A 309 6.66 -12.57 12.91
N PRO A 310 6.23 -12.08 14.09
CA PRO A 310 6.72 -10.82 14.67
C PRO A 310 8.24 -10.73 14.81
N GLU A 311 8.91 -11.87 14.99
CA GLU A 311 10.37 -11.96 15.10
C GLU A 311 11.11 -11.57 13.81
N ARG A 312 10.40 -11.53 12.67
CA ARG A 312 10.94 -11.11 11.37
C ARG A 312 10.76 -9.62 11.08
N ILE A 313 10.00 -8.90 11.91
CA ILE A 313 9.72 -7.48 11.71
C ILE A 313 10.98 -6.65 11.93
N GLN A 314 11.17 -5.70 11.04
CA GLN A 314 12.29 -4.77 11.02
C GLN A 314 11.85 -3.47 11.69
N TRP A 315 11.89 -3.47 13.02
CA TRP A 315 11.23 -2.47 13.86
C TRP A 315 11.61 -1.02 13.58
N GLU A 316 12.88 -0.73 13.31
CA GLU A 316 13.34 0.62 12.97
C GLU A 316 12.73 1.13 11.66
N GLU A 317 12.56 0.25 10.66
CA GLU A 317 11.94 0.62 9.40
C GLU A 317 10.42 0.71 9.49
N LEU A 318 9.79 -0.16 10.27
CA LEU A 318 8.38 -0.02 10.61
C LEU A 318 8.13 1.33 11.28
N HIS A 319 9.00 1.74 12.21
CA HIS A 319 8.91 3.03 12.89
C HIS A 319 9.05 4.19 11.90
N ALA A 320 10.08 4.17 11.05
CA ALA A 320 10.28 5.17 10.00
C ALA A 320 9.06 5.28 9.07
N ARG A 321 8.50 4.15 8.62
CA ARG A 321 7.30 4.13 7.76
C ARG A 321 6.04 4.62 8.47
N ALA A 322 5.88 4.30 9.76
CA ALA A 322 4.79 4.83 10.58
C ALA A 322 4.87 6.35 10.73
N ARG A 323 6.08 6.90 10.91
CA ARG A 323 6.33 8.36 11.00
C ARG A 323 6.12 9.06 9.65
N LEU A 324 6.42 8.39 8.54
CA LEU A 324 6.05 8.86 7.21
C LEU A 324 4.53 8.91 7.05
N ALA A 325 3.82 7.82 7.38
CA ALA A 325 2.36 7.75 7.33
C ALA A 325 1.71 8.82 8.22
N ALA A 326 2.28 9.10 9.40
CA ALA A 326 1.82 10.18 10.30
C ALA A 326 1.84 11.55 9.62
N ARG A 327 2.94 11.89 8.93
CA ARG A 327 3.06 13.17 8.20
C ARG A 327 2.09 13.27 7.05
N VAL A 328 1.93 12.20 6.29
CA VAL A 328 1.00 12.14 5.16
C VAL A 328 -0.44 12.30 5.67
N LEU A 329 -0.85 11.50 6.66
CA LEU A 329 -2.17 11.58 7.27
C LEU A 329 -2.46 12.97 7.83
N SER A 330 -1.52 13.55 8.59
CA SER A 330 -1.68 14.90 9.14
C SER A 330 -1.86 15.94 8.03
N SER A 331 -1.04 15.89 6.98
CA SER A 331 -1.14 16.88 5.89
C SER A 331 -2.49 16.77 5.17
N LEU A 332 -2.96 15.55 4.91
CA LEU A 332 -4.27 15.31 4.29
C LEU A 332 -5.44 15.75 5.19
N ALA A 333 -5.34 15.51 6.49
CA ALA A 333 -6.39 15.85 7.44
C ALA A 333 -6.43 17.36 7.79
N GLU A 334 -5.35 18.11 7.50
CA GLU A 334 -5.23 19.55 7.77
C GLU A 334 -5.37 20.44 6.53
N ALA A 335 -5.10 19.93 5.33
CA ALA A 335 -5.07 20.70 4.09
C ALA A 335 -6.33 21.54 3.83
N ASP A 336 -6.22 22.69 3.17
CA ASP A 336 -7.42 23.45 2.78
C ASP A 336 -8.22 22.77 1.68
N ALA A 337 -7.55 21.97 0.84
CA ALA A 337 -8.16 21.20 -0.23
C ALA A 337 -7.65 19.76 -0.21
N VAL A 338 -8.56 18.82 -0.50
CA VAL A 338 -8.23 17.39 -0.60
C VAL A 338 -7.81 17.01 -2.01
N PRO A 339 -6.99 15.96 -2.18
CA PRO A 339 -6.66 15.42 -3.49
C PRO A 339 -7.91 15.10 -4.29
N ARG A 340 -7.83 15.26 -5.62
CA ARG A 340 -8.92 14.92 -6.53
C ARG A 340 -8.54 13.74 -7.40
N PHE A 341 -9.52 12.87 -7.66
CA PHE A 341 -9.34 11.77 -8.57
C PHE A 341 -9.26 12.32 -10.00
N ARG A 342 -8.23 11.92 -10.73
CA ARG A 342 -7.99 12.27 -12.13
C ARG A 342 -7.63 11.02 -12.92
N ASP A 343 -7.82 11.08 -14.24
CA ASP A 343 -7.28 10.06 -15.12
C ASP A 343 -5.75 10.06 -15.04
N ALA A 344 -5.17 8.86 -14.96
CA ALA A 344 -3.73 8.72 -14.86
C ALA A 344 -3.05 9.22 -16.15
N ALA A 345 -1.97 9.98 -15.98
CA ALA A 345 -1.16 10.51 -17.06
C ALA A 345 0.32 10.16 -16.84
N PRO A 346 1.14 10.11 -17.91
CA PRO A 346 2.59 9.95 -17.76
C PRO A 346 3.18 10.98 -16.80
N HIS A 347 3.98 10.52 -15.84
CA HIS A 347 4.61 11.38 -14.85
C HIS A 347 6.10 11.04 -14.69
N PRO A 348 7.02 12.04 -14.63
CA PRO A 348 8.46 11.78 -14.53
C PRO A 348 8.86 10.85 -13.37
N VAL A 349 8.10 10.86 -12.27
CA VAL A 349 8.33 10.01 -11.09
C VAL A 349 8.33 8.51 -11.41
N GLU A 350 7.62 8.06 -12.45
CA GLU A 350 7.63 6.65 -12.84
C GLU A 350 9.01 6.23 -13.37
N LEU A 351 9.68 7.12 -14.13
CA LEU A 351 11.03 6.88 -14.64
C LEU A 351 12.07 6.94 -13.53
N GLU A 352 11.92 7.87 -12.59
CA GLU A 352 12.77 7.96 -11.40
C GLU A 352 12.63 6.68 -10.56
N THR A 353 11.41 6.25 -10.29
CA THR A 353 11.13 5.00 -9.58
C THR A 353 11.74 3.79 -10.30
N LEU A 354 11.61 3.72 -11.61
CA LEU A 354 12.19 2.65 -12.40
C LEU A 354 13.72 2.63 -12.31
N ARG A 355 14.37 3.79 -12.45
CA ARG A 355 15.83 3.94 -12.29
C ARG A 355 16.26 3.47 -10.90
N ASP A 356 15.60 3.98 -9.86
CA ASP A 356 15.99 3.78 -8.47
C ASP A 356 15.76 2.33 -8.01
N LEU A 357 14.66 1.70 -8.44
CA LEU A 357 14.41 0.29 -8.15
C LEU A 357 15.44 -0.62 -8.83
N VAL A 358 15.82 -0.32 -10.09
CA VAL A 358 16.89 -1.07 -10.75
C VAL A 358 18.22 -0.89 -10.01
N ASP A 359 18.54 0.32 -9.57
CA ASP A 359 19.75 0.60 -8.78
C ASP A 359 19.75 -0.11 -7.43
N ALA A 360 18.59 -0.28 -6.80
CA ALA A 360 18.45 -1.04 -5.57
C ALA A 360 18.55 -2.57 -5.78
N LEU A 361 18.06 -3.09 -6.92
CA LEU A 361 18.02 -4.54 -7.18
C LEU A 361 19.34 -5.08 -7.76
N LEU A 362 20.03 -4.33 -8.62
CA LEU A 362 21.24 -4.80 -9.31
C LEU A 362 22.36 -5.28 -8.37
N PRO A 363 22.65 -4.63 -7.22
CA PRO A 363 23.62 -5.13 -6.25
C PRO A 363 23.27 -6.51 -5.67
N HIS A 364 22.00 -6.93 -5.78
CA HIS A 364 21.49 -8.20 -5.29
C HIS A 364 21.22 -9.22 -6.40
N ALA A 365 21.69 -8.99 -7.63
CA ALA A 365 21.44 -9.85 -8.78
C ALA A 365 21.72 -11.35 -8.51
N GLU A 366 22.83 -11.65 -7.85
CA GLU A 366 23.18 -13.04 -7.49
C GLU A 366 22.17 -13.66 -6.51
N LYS A 367 21.80 -12.94 -5.44
CA LYS A 367 20.81 -13.39 -4.45
C LYS A 367 19.42 -13.58 -5.07
N LEU A 368 19.10 -12.76 -6.06
CA LEU A 368 17.86 -12.82 -6.84
C LEU A 368 17.91 -13.90 -7.94
N GLY A 369 19.03 -14.60 -8.11
CA GLY A 369 19.20 -15.62 -9.14
C GLY A 369 19.18 -15.09 -10.57
N LEU A 370 19.50 -13.80 -10.75
CA LEU A 370 19.56 -13.16 -12.07
C LEU A 370 20.84 -13.59 -12.79
N GLY A 371 20.70 -14.01 -14.04
CA GLY A 371 21.82 -14.23 -14.93
C GLY A 371 22.23 -12.95 -15.66
N ARG A 372 23.36 -13.03 -16.38
CA ARG A 372 23.91 -11.91 -17.17
C ARG A 372 22.92 -11.25 -18.13
N ALA A 373 22.00 -12.05 -18.68
CA ALA A 373 20.96 -11.56 -19.57
C ALA A 373 19.93 -10.70 -18.83
N GLU A 374 19.42 -11.16 -17.69
CA GLU A 374 18.48 -10.40 -16.86
C GLU A 374 19.13 -9.10 -16.36
N GLU A 375 20.40 -9.17 -15.89
CA GLU A 375 21.15 -7.98 -15.48
C GLU A 375 21.32 -6.95 -16.61
N LEU A 376 21.68 -7.40 -17.82
CA LEU A 376 21.82 -6.51 -18.98
C LEU A 376 20.48 -5.86 -19.34
N GLY A 377 19.38 -6.61 -19.24
CA GLY A 377 18.02 -6.11 -19.44
C GLY A 377 17.66 -5.00 -18.44
N LEU A 378 17.94 -5.22 -17.15
CA LEU A 378 17.71 -4.21 -16.10
C LEU A 378 18.57 -2.96 -16.35
N ARG A 379 19.86 -3.11 -16.68
CA ARG A 379 20.74 -1.98 -16.98
C ARG A 379 20.26 -1.18 -18.20
N ALA A 380 19.78 -1.86 -19.24
CA ALA A 380 19.21 -1.19 -20.42
C ALA A 380 17.92 -0.44 -20.08
N LEU A 381 17.05 -1.04 -19.26
CA LEU A 381 15.81 -0.43 -18.78
C LEU A 381 16.09 0.85 -17.97
N ARG A 382 17.07 0.78 -17.05
CA ARG A 382 17.57 1.95 -16.30
C ARG A 382 18.13 3.03 -17.23
N ALA A 383 19.00 2.67 -18.18
CA ALA A 383 19.59 3.62 -19.12
C ALA A 383 18.51 4.32 -19.95
N ARG A 384 17.47 3.58 -20.36
CA ARG A 384 16.32 4.16 -21.06
C ARG A 384 15.53 5.13 -20.19
N ALA A 385 15.31 4.80 -18.91
CA ALA A 385 14.63 5.69 -17.97
C ALA A 385 15.39 7.02 -17.80
N VAL A 386 16.72 6.95 -17.61
CA VAL A 386 17.59 8.13 -17.52
C VAL A 386 17.53 8.98 -18.79
N GLN A 387 17.63 8.35 -19.96
CA GLN A 387 17.55 9.06 -21.24
C GLN A 387 16.20 9.80 -21.42
N LEU A 388 15.10 9.20 -20.99
CA LEU A 388 13.78 9.83 -21.08
C LEU A 388 13.62 11.00 -20.08
N LEU A 389 14.20 10.87 -18.89
CA LEU A 389 14.26 11.97 -17.91
C LEU A 389 15.06 13.16 -18.45
N GLU A 390 16.22 12.93 -19.05
CA GLU A 390 17.06 13.98 -19.66
C GLU A 390 16.36 14.72 -20.81
N LYS A 391 15.39 14.08 -21.48
CA LYS A 391 14.58 14.68 -22.54
C LYS A 391 13.38 15.48 -22.04
N GLY A 392 13.15 15.55 -20.73
CA GLY A 392 12.04 16.31 -20.14
C GLY A 392 10.70 15.58 -20.12
N GLY A 393 10.67 14.26 -20.34
CA GLY A 393 9.45 13.44 -20.23
C GLY A 393 9.23 12.47 -21.39
N TYR A 394 8.04 11.88 -21.43
CA TYR A 394 7.63 10.87 -22.40
C TYR A 394 6.13 10.93 -22.64
N ASP A 395 5.71 10.56 -23.85
CA ASP A 395 4.30 10.54 -24.25
C ASP A 395 3.60 9.25 -23.78
N PRO A 396 2.24 9.19 -23.84
CA PRO A 396 1.49 7.99 -23.46
C PRO A 396 1.88 6.73 -24.24
N ALA A 397 2.27 6.85 -25.51
CA ALA A 397 2.70 5.71 -26.32
C ALA A 397 4.03 5.11 -25.82
N THR A 398 4.99 5.98 -25.49
CA THR A 398 6.27 5.60 -24.89
C THR A 398 6.07 5.00 -23.50
N ARG A 399 5.15 5.56 -22.70
CA ARG A 399 4.74 5.01 -21.40
C ARG A 399 4.30 3.57 -21.56
N GLU A 400 3.33 3.32 -22.43
CA GLU A 400 2.76 1.98 -22.61
C GLU A 400 3.82 0.96 -23.06
N SER A 401 4.69 1.36 -23.98
CA SER A 401 5.83 0.54 -24.41
C SER A 401 6.76 0.19 -23.23
N LEU A 402 7.10 1.18 -22.40
CA LEU A 402 7.95 0.98 -21.22
C LEU A 402 7.27 0.07 -20.19
N MET A 403 6.00 0.32 -19.87
CA MET A 403 5.26 -0.47 -18.88
C MET A 403 5.01 -1.90 -19.34
N LYS A 404 4.91 -2.18 -20.65
CA LYS A 404 4.92 -3.57 -21.17
C LYS A 404 6.23 -4.28 -20.85
N VAL A 405 7.36 -3.58 -20.93
CA VAL A 405 8.68 -4.13 -20.60
C VAL A 405 8.79 -4.39 -19.11
N VAL A 406 8.40 -3.42 -18.27
CA VAL A 406 8.42 -3.54 -16.80
C VAL A 406 7.56 -4.71 -16.34
N ARG A 407 6.31 -4.81 -16.82
CA ARG A 407 5.40 -5.93 -16.50
C ARG A 407 5.99 -7.30 -16.84
N ARG A 408 6.68 -7.42 -17.98
CA ARG A 408 7.35 -8.66 -18.38
C ARG A 408 8.55 -8.98 -17.49
N ALA A 409 9.34 -7.97 -17.10
CA ALA A 409 10.46 -8.15 -16.19
C ALA A 409 9.98 -8.63 -14.81
N MET A 410 8.94 -8.00 -14.26
CA MET A 410 8.33 -8.42 -12.99
C MET A 410 7.76 -9.84 -13.05
N ALA A 411 7.09 -10.21 -14.14
CA ALA A 411 6.56 -11.56 -14.33
C ALA A 411 7.66 -12.64 -14.39
N ALA A 412 8.91 -12.28 -14.68
CA ALA A 412 10.04 -13.20 -14.67
C ALA A 412 10.74 -13.31 -13.30
N LEU A 413 10.46 -12.38 -12.39
CA LEU A 413 10.98 -12.35 -11.01
C LEU A 413 10.06 -13.11 -10.01
N ARG A 414 8.80 -13.33 -10.38
CA ARG A 414 7.86 -14.22 -9.69
C ARG A 414 8.07 -15.67 -10.10
#